data_AF-A0AAP0CRU7-F1
#
_entry.id   AF-A0AAP0CRU7-F1
#
_cell.length_a   1.000
_cell.length_b   1.000
_cell.length_c   1.000
_cell.angle_alpha   90.00
_cell.angle_beta   90.00
_cell.angle_gamma   90.00
#
_symmetry.space_group_name_H-M   'P 1'
#
loop_
_entity.id
_entity.type
_entity.pdbx_description
1 polymer ?
#
loop_
_entity_poly.entity_id
_entity_poly.type
_entity_poly.pdbx_seq_one_letter_code
_entity_poly.pdbx_strand_id
1 'polypeptide(L)' 'MASPKEKDQLPPYPNVARISDSQCYPQYTASLKCLEEFNSEKSKCQEHFDVYKECKKKEREARLERNKSRSLFS' A
#
# COMPACT_ATOMS: atom_id res chain seq x y z
N MET A 1 15.70 34.41 10.02
CA MET A 1 15.64 32.93 10.11
C MET A 1 14.54 32.45 9.17
N ALA A 2 14.89 31.77 8.08
CA ALA A 2 13.94 30.98 7.28
C ALA A 2 14.75 29.96 6.46
N SER A 3 14.67 28.69 6.87
CA SER A 3 15.39 27.57 6.24
C SER A 3 14.79 27.18 4.89
N PRO A 4 15.59 26.64 3.95
CA PRO A 4 15.18 26.35 2.58
C PRO A 4 14.33 25.07 2.49
N LYS A 5 13.31 25.12 1.63
CA LYS A 5 12.40 24.01 1.31
C LYS A 5 13.20 22.78 0.87
N GLU A 6 13.06 21.73 1.66
CA GLU A 6 13.55 20.39 1.39
C GLU A 6 13.03 19.94 0.02
N LYS A 7 13.96 19.75 -0.92
CA LYS A 7 13.69 19.15 -2.22
C LYS A 7 13.44 17.67 -2.00
N ASP A 8 12.23 17.35 -1.56
CA ASP A 8 11.73 15.98 -1.54
C ASP A 8 11.85 15.42 -2.96
N GLN A 9 12.63 14.34 -3.04
CA GLN A 9 12.87 13.58 -4.25
C GLN A 9 11.53 13.04 -4.76
N LEU A 10 10.91 13.73 -5.72
CA LEU A 10 9.80 13.18 -6.46
C LEU A 10 10.28 11.89 -7.16
N PRO A 11 9.62 10.73 -6.94
CA PRO A 11 10.04 9.49 -7.57
C PRO A 11 10.03 9.65 -9.09
N PRO A 12 10.91 8.93 -9.84
CA PRO A 12 11.02 9.01 -11.31
C PRO A 12 9.70 8.74 -12.07
N TYR A 13 8.68 8.26 -11.36
CA TYR A 13 7.33 8.13 -11.87
C TYR A 13 6.32 8.60 -10.81
N PRO A 14 5.55 9.68 -11.08
CA PRO A 14 4.63 10.27 -10.10
C PRO A 14 3.45 9.37 -9.70
N ASN A 15 3.28 8.23 -10.35
CA ASN A 15 2.15 7.31 -10.16
C ASN A 15 2.52 5.97 -9.49
N VAL A 16 3.79 5.77 -9.11
CA VAL A 16 4.18 4.56 -8.37
C VAL A 16 3.95 4.84 -6.88
N ALA A 17 2.72 4.64 -6.43
CA ALA A 17 2.40 4.68 -5.00
C ALA A 17 3.30 3.66 -4.28
N ARG A 18 4.08 4.12 -3.29
CA ARG A 18 4.93 3.20 -2.52
C ARG A 18 4.04 2.34 -1.63
N ILE A 19 4.53 1.14 -1.28
CA ILE A 19 3.80 0.24 -0.37
C ILE A 19 3.59 0.91 1.00
N SER A 20 4.50 1.80 1.41
CA SER A 20 4.38 2.65 2.61
C SER A 20 3.19 3.60 2.58
N ASP A 21 2.75 4.03 1.40
CA ASP A 21 1.71 5.04 1.22
C ASP A 21 0.32 4.39 1.07
N SER A 22 0.29 3.06 0.96
CA SER A 22 -0.93 2.27 0.89
C SER A 22 -1.56 2.13 2.27
N GLN A 23 -2.89 2.22 2.33
CA GLN A 23 -3.66 1.95 3.56
C GLN A 23 -3.46 0.51 4.06
N CYS A 24 -2.93 -0.37 3.21
CA CYS A 24 -2.62 -1.77 3.51
C CYS A 24 -1.23 -1.97 4.12
N TYR A 25 -0.42 -0.90 4.23
CA TYR A 25 0.91 -0.96 4.83
C TYR A 25 0.94 -1.58 6.23
N PRO A 26 0.00 -1.29 7.16
CA PRO A 26 0.00 -1.91 8.48
C PRO A 26 -0.07 -3.43 8.42
N GLN A 27 -0.91 -3.97 7.53
CA GLN A 27 -1.08 -5.42 7.37
C GLN A 27 0.13 -6.06 6.70
N TYR A 28 0.74 -5.36 5.73
CA TYR A 28 2.01 -5.76 5.16
C TYR A 28 3.11 -5.86 6.22
N THR A 29 3.28 -4.82 7.05
CA THR A 29 4.26 -4.84 8.14
C THR A 29 3.97 -5.92 9.18
N ALA A 30 2.70 -6.20 9.48
CA ALA A 30 2.31 -7.29 10.38
C ALA A 30 2.69 -8.66 9.80
N SER A 31 2.46 -8.89 8.51
CA SER A 31 2.89 -10.13 7.84
C SER A 31 4.40 -10.33 7.86
N LEU A 32 5.18 -9.26 7.69
CA LEU A 32 6.65 -9.31 7.76
C LEU A 32 7.14 -9.62 9.18
N LYS A 33 6.58 -8.95 10.19
CA LYS A 33 6.89 -9.23 11.60
C LYS A 33 6.58 -10.68 11.98
N CYS A 34 5.46 -11.21 11.50
CA CYS A 34 5.10 -12.60 11.72
C CYS A 34 6.13 -13.57 11.09
N LEU A 35 6.63 -13.27 9.88
CA LEU A 35 7.70 -14.08 9.28
C LEU A 35 9.01 -14.03 10.08
N GLU A 36 9.35 -12.87 10.65
CA GLU A 36 10.52 -12.72 11.53
C GLU A 36 10.39 -13.54 12.81
N GLU A 37 9.20 -13.56 13.43
CA GLU A 37 8.95 -14.26 14.69
C GLU A 37 8.86 -15.79 14.53
N PHE A 38 8.25 -16.26 13.44
CA PHE A 38 8.03 -17.69 13.19
C PHE A 38 9.07 -18.33 12.25
N ASN A 39 10.26 -17.74 12.10
CA ASN A 39 11.32 -18.26 11.23
C ASN A 39 10.83 -18.59 9.80
N SER A 40 9.99 -17.71 9.22
CA SER A 40 9.38 -17.88 7.90
C SER A 40 8.34 -19.00 7.76
N GLU A 41 7.73 -19.48 8.85
CA GLU A 41 6.55 -20.35 8.78
C GLU A 41 5.33 -19.59 8.25
N LYS A 42 5.22 -19.54 6.91
CA LYS A 42 4.14 -18.84 6.20
C LYS A 42 2.73 -19.30 6.60
N SER A 43 2.57 -20.56 7.00
CA SER A 43 1.28 -21.13 7.41
C SER A 43 0.69 -20.41 8.62
N LYS A 44 1.53 -20.00 9.59
CA LYS A 44 1.09 -19.26 10.79
C LYS A 44 0.75 -17.80 10.47
N CYS A 45 1.37 -17.24 9.44
CA CYS A 45 1.20 -15.85 9.02
C CYS A 45 0.19 -15.67 7.88
N GLN A 46 -0.47 -16.75 7.46
CA GLN A 46 -1.33 -16.78 6.29
C GLN A 46 -2.47 -15.76 6.39
N GLU A 47 -3.06 -15.61 7.59
CA GLU A 47 -4.11 -14.64 7.86
C GLU A 47 -3.66 -13.20 7.57
N HIS A 48 -2.46 -12.79 8.00
CA HIS A 48 -1.92 -11.46 7.71
C HIS A 48 -1.73 -11.21 6.21
N PHE A 49 -1.31 -12.24 5.45
CA PHE A 49 -1.21 -12.14 4.00
C PHE A 49 -2.58 -12.05 3.32
N ASP A 50 -3.57 -12.78 3.79
CA ASP A 50 -4.91 -12.77 3.21
C ASP A 50 -5.62 -11.44 3.50
N VAL A 51 -5.48 -10.90 4.71
CA VAL A 51 -5.96 -9.54 5.04
C VAL A 51 -5.24 -8.48 4.18
N TYR A 52 -3.93 -8.60 3.96
CA TYR A 52 -3.19 -7.70 3.08
C TYR A 52 -3.69 -7.76 1.62
N LYS A 53 -3.92 -8.97 1.07
CA LYS A 53 -4.47 -9.15 -0.29
C LYS A 53 -5.86 -8.53 -0.41
N GLU A 54 -6.75 -8.79 0.55
CA GLU A 54 -8.09 -8.22 0.58
C GLU A 54 -8.05 -6.69 0.65
N CYS A 55 -7.13 -6.14 1.44
CA CYS A 55 -6.91 -4.70 1.48
C CYS A 55 -6.47 -4.14 0.11
N LYS A 56 -5.48 -4.77 -0.54
CA LYS A 56 -5.02 -4.33 -1.89
C LYS A 56 -6.11 -4.45 -2.94
N LYS A 57 -6.98 -5.46 -2.83
CA LYS A 57 -8.15 -5.63 -3.70
C LYS A 57 -9.13 -4.48 -3.54
N LYS A 58 -9.49 -4.11 -2.30
CA LYS A 58 -10.35 -2.95 -2.00
C LYS A 58 -9.76 -1.63 -2.51
N GLU A 59 -8.45 -1.42 -2.34
CA GLU A 59 -7.77 -0.22 -2.85
C GLU A 59 -7.87 -0.12 -4.38
N ARG A 60 -7.76 -1.26 -5.07
CA ARG A 60 -7.93 -1.35 -6.53
C ARG A 60 -9.37 -1.06 -6.95
N GLU A 61 -10.35 -1.64 -6.26
CA GLU A 61 -11.77 -1.42 -6.51
C GLU A 61 -12.16 0.05 -6.30
N ALA A 62 -11.73 0.67 -5.20
CA ALA A 62 -11.95 2.10 -4.94
C ALA A 62 -11.30 3.01 -6.00
N ARG A 63 -10.20 2.57 -6.62
CA ARG A 63 -9.58 3.29 -7.74
C ARG A 63 -10.36 3.10 -9.04
N LEU A 64 -10.89 1.90 -9.28
CA LEU A 64 -11.73 1.61 -10.45
C LEU A 64 -13.06 2.36 -10.39
N GLU A 65 -13.74 2.40 -9.24
CA GLU A 65 -14.98 3.17 -9.06
C GLU A 65 -14.77 4.68 -9.26
N ARG A 66 -13.64 5.22 -8.79
CA ARG A 66 -13.25 6.61 -9.08
C ARG A 66 -12.94 6.84 -10.56
N ASN A 67 -12.37 5.85 -11.26
CA ASN A 67 -12.11 5.99 -12.70
C ASN A 67 -13.39 5.90 -13.52
N LYS A 68 -14.30 4.99 -13.15
CA LYS A 68 -15.62 4.80 -13.75
C LYS A 68 -16.49 6.05 -13.62
N SER A 69 -16.52 6.66 -12.43
CA SER A 69 -17.25 7.93 -12.21
C SER A 69 -16.65 9.11 -13.00
N ARG A 70 -15.32 9.10 -13.24
CA ARG A 70 -14.67 10.13 -14.08
C ARG A 70 -14.90 9.95 -15.57
N SER A 71 -15.16 8.73 -16.05
CA SER A 71 -15.39 8.48 -17.49
C SER A 71 -16.81 8.77 -17.96
N LEU A 72 -17.76 9.04 -17.05
CA LEU A 72 -19.17 9.30 -17.40
C LEU A 72 -19.47 10.79 -17.66
N PHE A 73 -18.47 11.67 -17.57
CA PHE A 73 -18.58 13.11 -17.84
C PHE A 73 -17.54 13.60 -18.88
N SER A 74 -17.10 12.74 -19.80
CA SER A 74 -16.32 13.15 -20.99
C SER A 74 -17.19 13.12 -22.24
#